data_AF-A0A7S3V360-F1
#
_entry.id   AF-A0A7S3V360-F1
#
_cell.length_a   1.000
_cell.length_b   1.000
_cell.length_c   1.000
_cell.angle_alpha   90.00
_cell.angle_beta   90.00
_cell.angle_gamma   90.00
#
_symmetry.space_group_name_H-M   'P 1'
#
loop_
_entity.id
_entity.type
_entity.pdbx_description
1 polymer ?
#
loop_
_entity_poly.entity_id
_entity_poly.type
_entity_poly.pdbx_seq_one_letter_code
_entity_poly.pdbx_strand_id
1 'polypeptide(L)'
;QFADNKTSAVLDRSTYMPKYKPLYIAAKLLGCNGDDLLNLVVTRKVTVRKETSIISLTKGAAEVARDSLARTIYTGVFSWLVNRLNHELNVGSADFEVDEATTPFIGILDIFGFEVFEKNSFEQFLINYANEALQGTF
;
A
#
# COMPACT_ATOMS: atom_id res chain seq x y z
N GLN A 1 41.22 9.75 -14.77
CA GLN A 1 40.84 11.17 -14.72
C GLN A 1 39.35 11.21 -14.43
N PHE A 2 39.00 11.71 -13.25
CA PHE A 2 37.64 11.82 -12.74
C PHE A 2 37.07 13.17 -13.17
N ALA A 3 35.96 13.14 -13.93
CA ALA A 3 35.00 14.21 -14.22
C ALA A 3 33.89 13.49 -15.03
N ASP A 4 32.59 13.54 -14.73
CA ASP A 4 31.81 14.74 -14.46
C ASP A 4 30.68 14.56 -13.44
N ASN A 5 30.44 15.68 -12.77
CA ASN A 5 29.58 15.92 -11.64
C ASN A 5 28.18 16.34 -12.13
N LYS A 6 27.14 15.94 -11.39
CA LYS A 6 25.91 16.70 -11.14
C LYS A 6 25.27 17.45 -12.32
N THR A 7 24.19 16.88 -12.85
CA THR A 7 22.93 17.63 -12.94
C THR A 7 21.80 16.66 -12.68
N SER A 8 21.14 16.81 -11.52
CA SER A 8 19.77 16.34 -11.36
C SER A 8 18.99 16.97 -12.50
N ALA A 9 18.65 16.18 -13.52
CA ALA A 9 17.74 16.62 -14.55
C ALA A 9 16.42 16.89 -13.85
N VAL A 10 16.21 18.16 -13.47
CA VAL A 10 14.89 18.69 -13.19
C VAL A 10 14.12 18.49 -14.50
N LEU A 11 13.38 17.39 -14.56
CA LEU A 11 12.59 17.01 -15.71
C LEU A 11 11.62 18.17 -16.00
N ASP A 12 11.79 18.82 -17.15
CA ASP A 12 10.99 19.97 -17.57
C ASP A 12 9.48 19.64 -17.53
N ARG A 13 8.75 20.28 -16.60
CA ARG A 13 7.33 20.05 -16.32
C ARG A 13 6.43 20.15 -17.55
N SER A 14 6.78 20.98 -18.53
CA SER A 14 5.93 21.28 -19.69
C SER A 14 5.81 20.10 -20.67
N THR A 15 6.88 19.30 -20.77
CA THR A 15 7.01 18.20 -21.74
C THR A 15 6.35 16.91 -21.23
N TYR A 16 6.21 16.73 -19.92
CA TYR A 16 5.76 15.48 -19.29
C TYR A 16 4.28 15.47 -18.85
N MET A 17 3.63 16.63 -18.76
CA MET A 17 2.24 16.78 -18.26
C MET A 17 1.20 15.87 -18.94
N PRO A 18 1.19 15.65 -20.28
CA PRO A 18 0.22 14.76 -20.91
C PRO A 18 0.41 13.29 -20.51
N LYS A 19 1.66 12.87 -20.31
CA LYS A 19 2.05 11.48 -20.05
C LYS A 19 1.80 11.06 -18.59
N TYR A 20 1.91 11.98 -17.64
CA TYR A 20 1.76 11.72 -16.21
C TYR A 20 0.53 12.36 -15.57
N LYS A 21 -0.47 12.75 -16.38
CA LYS A 21 -1.73 13.31 -15.88
C LYS A 21 -2.37 12.49 -14.74
N PRO A 22 -2.46 11.14 -14.79
CA PRO A 22 -3.02 10.35 -13.68
C PRO A 22 -2.24 10.50 -12.38
N LEU A 23 -0.91 10.64 -12.45
CA LEU A 23 -0.05 10.80 -11.28
C LEU A 23 -0.29 12.13 -10.58
N TYR A 24 -0.43 13.22 -11.33
CA TYR A 24 -0.74 14.52 -10.73
C TYR A 24 -2.15 14.60 -10.14
N ILE A 25 -3.12 13.88 -10.73
CA ILE A 25 -4.45 13.71 -10.13
C ILE A 25 -4.32 12.96 -8.80
N ALA A 26 -3.60 11.83 -8.79
CA ALA A 26 -3.37 11.06 -7.56
C ALA A 26 -2.66 11.90 -6.49
N ALA A 27 -1.61 12.66 -6.85
CA ALA A 27 -0.91 13.55 -5.94
C ALA A 27 -1.84 14.60 -5.32
N LYS A 28 -2.72 15.20 -6.14
CA LYS A 28 -3.73 16.16 -5.66
C LYS A 28 -4.70 15.51 -4.67
N LEU A 29 -5.18 14.30 -4.95
CA LEU A 29 -6.09 13.57 -4.05
C LEU A 29 -5.41 13.15 -2.75
N LEU A 30 -4.13 12.78 -2.83
CA LEU A 30 -3.31 12.42 -1.67
C LEU A 30 -2.80 13.65 -0.90
N GLY A 31 -3.02 14.86 -1.41
CA GLY A 31 -2.54 16.10 -0.78
C GLY A 31 -1.02 16.26 -0.79
N CYS A 32 -0.31 15.65 -1.75
CA CYS A 32 1.15 15.72 -1.87
C CYS A 32 1.62 16.38 -3.17
N ASN A 33 2.90 16.72 -3.24
CA ASN A 33 3.50 17.28 -4.45
C ASN A 33 3.68 16.19 -5.52
N GLY A 34 3.22 16.46 -6.74
CA GLY A 34 3.31 15.51 -7.85
C GLY A 34 4.73 15.18 -8.30
N ASP A 35 5.67 16.12 -8.22
CA ASP A 35 7.07 15.86 -8.59
C ASP A 35 7.75 14.97 -7.55
N ASP A 36 7.42 15.15 -6.27
CA ASP A 36 7.91 14.28 -5.19
C ASP A 36 7.35 12.86 -5.34
N LEU A 37 6.06 12.74 -5.67
CA LEU A 37 5.42 11.45 -5.96
C LEU A 37 6.04 10.77 -7.20
N LEU A 38 6.35 11.54 -8.25
CA LEU A 38 7.03 11.02 -9.42
C LEU A 38 8.42 10.49 -9.06
N ASN A 39 9.23 11.29 -8.36
CA ASN A 39 10.57 10.91 -7.93
C ASN A 39 10.55 9.68 -7.02
N LEU A 40 9.55 9.55 -6.14
CA LEU A 40 9.34 8.39 -5.28
C LEU A 40 9.16 7.09 -6.10
N VAL A 41 8.42 7.15 -7.20
CA VAL A 41 8.09 5.97 -8.01
C VAL A 41 9.17 5.63 -9.04
N VAL A 42 9.94 6.62 -9.51
CA VAL A 42 10.91 6.43 -10.60
C VAL A 42 12.38 6.44 -10.17
N THR A 43 12.67 6.77 -8.91
CA THR A 43 14.05 6.80 -8.40
C THR A 43 14.19 6.02 -7.11
N ARG A 44 15.42 5.63 -6.79
CA ARG A 44 15.80 5.07 -5.49
C ARG A 44 17.00 5.81 -4.94
N LYS A 45 16.92 6.14 -3.65
CA LYS A 45 18.02 6.70 -2.87
C LYS A 45 18.91 5.55 -2.35
N VAL A 46 20.19 5.58 -2.66
CA VAL A 46 21.17 4.57 -2.23
C VAL A 46 22.26 5.27 -1.43
N THR A 47 22.46 4.83 -0.19
CA THR A 47 23.48 5.38 0.71
C THR A 47 24.61 4.38 0.91
N VAL A 48 25.83 4.75 0.54
CA VAL A 48 27.04 3.94 0.72
C VAL A 48 28.10 4.79 1.40
N ARG A 49 28.66 4.32 2.52
CA ARG A 49 29.78 4.98 3.24
C ARG A 49 29.62 6.49 3.43
N LYS A 50 28.40 6.93 3.80
CA LYS A 50 27.96 8.34 4.00
C LYS A 50 27.70 9.15 2.73
N GLU A 51 27.96 8.62 1.55
CA GLU A 51 27.54 9.24 0.29
C GLU A 51 26.14 8.74 -0.09
N THR A 52 25.27 9.65 -0.50
CA THR A 52 23.93 9.30 -0.99
C THR A 52 23.82 9.65 -2.46
N SER A 53 23.53 8.65 -3.27
CA SER A 53 23.26 8.78 -4.70
C SER A 53 21.81 8.47 -5.00
N ILE A 54 21.21 9.26 -5.90
CA ILE A 54 19.87 9.00 -6.45
C ILE A 54 20.06 8.29 -7.78
N ILE A 55 19.41 7.14 -7.93
CA ILE A 55 19.52 6.29 -9.12
C ILE A 55 18.12 6.13 -9.72
N SER A 56 18.00 6.29 -11.04
CA SER A 56 16.75 6.02 -11.76
C SER A 56 16.44 4.53 -11.78
N LEU A 57 15.19 4.17 -11.55
CA LEU A 57 14.70 2.80 -11.60
C LEU A 57 14.51 2.32 -13.04
N THR A 58 14.66 1.02 -13.25
CA THR A 58 14.21 0.37 -14.50
C THR A 58 12.69 0.41 -14.57
N LYS A 59 12.12 0.25 -15.78
CA LYS A 59 10.66 0.25 -15.97
C LYS A 59 9.95 -0.74 -15.03
N GLY A 60 10.41 -2.00 -15.00
CA GLY A 60 9.80 -3.03 -14.14
C GLY A 60 9.91 -2.70 -12.65
N ALA A 61 11.04 -2.14 -12.21
CA ALA A 61 11.20 -1.73 -10.81
C ALA A 61 10.29 -0.54 -10.45
N ALA A 62 10.07 0.40 -11.39
CA ALA A 62 9.13 1.50 -11.20
C ALA A 62 7.65 1.03 -11.17
N GLU A 63 7.30 0.01 -11.97
CA GLU A 63 5.97 -0.63 -11.93
C GLU A 63 5.72 -1.29 -10.57
N VAL A 64 6.70 -2.07 -10.06
CA VAL A 64 6.62 -2.66 -8.73
C VAL A 64 6.53 -1.58 -7.63
N ALA A 65 7.28 -0.49 -7.74
CA ALA A 65 7.20 0.63 -6.80
C ALA A 65 5.81 1.28 -6.79
N ARG A 66 5.23 1.53 -7.99
CA ARG A 66 3.86 2.04 -8.14
C ARG A 66 2.84 1.12 -7.49
N ASP A 67 2.91 -0.17 -7.78
CA ASP A 67 1.93 -1.15 -7.29
C ASP A 67 2.05 -1.34 -5.77
N SER A 68 3.28 -1.33 -5.25
CA SER A 68 3.55 -1.38 -3.81
C SER A 68 3.01 -0.14 -3.10
N LEU A 69 3.17 1.05 -3.69
CA LEU A 69 2.62 2.30 -3.16
C LEU A 69 1.09 2.26 -3.14
N ALA A 70 0.46 1.83 -4.24
CA ALA A 70 -0.99 1.70 -4.31
C ALA A 70 -1.54 0.72 -3.27
N ARG A 71 -0.89 -0.46 -3.12
CA ARG A 71 -1.23 -1.44 -2.09
C ARG A 71 -1.10 -0.84 -0.68
N THR A 72 -0.01 -0.13 -0.41
CA THR A 72 0.22 0.50 0.90
C THR A 72 -0.85 1.53 1.24
N ILE A 73 -1.23 2.38 0.28
CA ILE A 73 -2.29 3.37 0.46
C ILE A 73 -3.63 2.66 0.74
N TYR A 74 -3.97 1.65 -0.07
CA TYR A 74 -5.20 0.89 0.10
C TYR A 74 -5.26 0.22 1.48
N THR A 75 -4.20 -0.50 1.88
CA THR A 75 -4.12 -1.14 3.20
C THR A 75 -4.25 -0.12 4.32
N GLY A 76 -3.60 1.05 4.22
CA GLY A 76 -3.71 2.11 5.22
C GLY A 76 -5.12 2.66 5.35
N VAL A 77 -5.80 2.94 4.23
CA VAL A 77 -7.18 3.43 4.23
C VAL A 77 -8.15 2.38 4.76
N PHE A 78 -7.98 1.11 4.38
CA PHE A 78 -8.81 0.02 4.87
C PHE A 78 -8.66 -0.16 6.39
N SER A 79 -7.43 -0.20 6.91
CA SER A 79 -7.18 -0.27 8.34
C SER A 79 -7.75 0.93 9.09
N TRP A 80 -7.61 2.14 8.53
CA TRP A 80 -8.22 3.34 9.11
C TRP A 80 -9.75 3.23 9.17
N LEU A 81 -10.38 2.73 8.11
CA LEU A 81 -11.83 2.54 8.05
C LEU A 81 -12.31 1.53 9.10
N VAL A 82 -11.65 0.37 9.21
CA VAL A 82 -11.96 -0.63 10.24
C VAL A 82 -11.85 -0.04 11.63
N ASN A 83 -10.74 0.67 11.92
CA ASN A 83 -10.54 1.31 13.22
C ASN A 83 -11.60 2.39 13.51
N ARG A 84 -11.97 3.18 12.49
CA ARG A 84 -13.00 4.21 12.61
C ARG A 84 -14.37 3.60 12.92
N LEU A 85 -14.74 2.53 12.23
CA LEU A 85 -15.98 1.80 12.48
C LEU A 85 -16.00 1.18 13.87
N ASN A 86 -14.91 0.51 14.26
CA ASN A 86 -14.79 -0.08 15.60
C ASN A 86 -14.90 0.99 16.69
N HIS A 87 -14.27 2.16 16.50
CA HIS A 87 -14.38 3.26 17.46
C HIS A 87 -15.83 3.75 17.60
N GLU A 88 -16.54 3.98 16.50
CA GLU A 88 -17.93 4.45 16.54
C GLU A 88 -18.91 3.42 17.13
N LEU A 89 -18.68 2.12 16.87
CA LEU A 89 -19.51 1.04 17.41
C LEU A 89 -19.26 0.77 18.90
N ASN A 90 -18.04 1.03 19.39
CA ASN A 90 -17.68 0.80 20.80
C ASN A 90 -18.20 1.90 21.75
N VAL A 91 -18.79 2.97 21.23
CA VAL A 91 -19.39 4.06 22.05
C VAL A 91 -20.64 3.59 22.80
N GLY A 92 -21.31 2.52 22.35
CA GLY A 92 -22.48 1.94 23.01
C GLY A 92 -22.19 1.08 24.24
N SER A 93 -20.91 0.78 24.51
CA SER A 93 -20.46 -0.09 25.61
C SER A 93 -20.07 0.68 26.88
N ALA A 94 -20.08 2.02 26.84
CA ALA A 94 -19.46 2.91 27.83
C ALA A 94 -20.06 2.85 29.25
N ASP A 95 -21.24 2.24 29.42
CA ASP A 95 -21.87 2.08 30.73
C ASP A 95 -21.32 0.89 31.54
N PHE A 96 -20.49 0.05 30.92
CA PHE A 96 -19.78 -1.05 31.59
C PHE A 96 -18.28 -0.96 31.28
N GLU A 97 -17.43 -1.13 32.29
CA GLU A 97 -16.00 -1.34 32.05
C GLU A 97 -15.82 -2.67 31.30
N VAL A 98 -15.68 -2.57 29.98
CA VAL A 98 -15.38 -3.71 29.11
C VAL A 98 -13.89 -3.99 29.20
N ASP A 99 -13.51 -4.96 30.03
CA ASP A 99 -12.19 -5.57 29.94
C ASP A 99 -12.20 -6.54 28.76
N GLU A 100 -11.42 -6.23 27.71
CA GLU A 100 -11.30 -7.05 26.50
C GLU A 100 -10.89 -8.50 26.79
N ALA A 101 -10.21 -8.77 27.92
CA ALA A 101 -9.75 -10.10 28.28
C ALA A 101 -10.83 -10.95 28.98
N THR A 102 -11.84 -10.33 29.59
CA THR A 102 -12.82 -11.04 30.45
C THR A 102 -14.26 -10.87 30.00
N THR A 103 -14.53 -9.95 29.08
CA THR A 103 -15.89 -9.72 28.57
C THR A 103 -16.28 -10.84 27.59
N PRO A 104 -17.35 -11.61 27.86
CA PRO A 104 -17.85 -12.61 26.92
C PRO A 104 -18.30 -11.94 25.61
N PHE A 105 -17.92 -12.50 24.47
CA PHE A 105 -18.34 -11.99 23.16
C PHE A 105 -18.79 -13.12 22.23
N ILE A 106 -19.62 -12.77 21.25
CA ILE A 106 -20.02 -13.65 20.15
C ILE A 106 -19.42 -13.08 18.86
N GLY A 107 -18.49 -13.83 18.27
CA GLY A 107 -17.89 -13.48 16.97
C GLY A 107 -18.66 -14.11 15.82
N ILE A 108 -18.96 -13.32 14.79
CA ILE A 108 -19.47 -13.83 13.52
C ILE A 108 -18.32 -13.77 12.52
N LEU A 109 -18.01 -14.91 11.90
CA LEU A 109 -16.95 -15.02 10.91
C LEU A 109 -17.58 -15.17 9.52
N ASP A 110 -17.45 -14.11 8.71
CA ASP A 110 -17.81 -14.11 7.29
C ASP A 110 -16.52 -14.09 6.47
N ILE A 111 -16.23 -15.18 5.77
CA ILE A 111 -14.99 -15.38 5.01
C ILE A 111 -15.31 -15.82 3.57
N PHE A 112 -14.38 -15.54 2.68
CA PHE A 112 -14.46 -16.00 1.29
C PHE A 112 -14.46 -17.53 1.22
N GLY A 113 -15.37 -18.09 0.41
CA GLY A 113 -15.41 -19.52 0.12
C GLY A 113 -14.27 -19.99 -0.79
N PHE A 114 -14.23 -21.29 -1.05
CA PHE A 114 -13.20 -21.90 -1.90
C PHE A 114 -13.31 -21.40 -3.36
N GLU A 115 -12.20 -20.96 -3.95
CA GLU A 115 -12.13 -20.43 -5.31
C GLU A 115 -11.45 -21.43 -6.25
N VAL A 116 -12.08 -21.73 -7.40
CA VAL A 116 -11.49 -22.56 -8.46
C VAL A 116 -11.67 -21.88 -9.80
N PHE A 117 -10.60 -21.29 -10.31
CA PHE A 117 -10.54 -20.70 -11.64
C PHE A 117 -9.61 -21.48 -12.58
N GLU A 118 -9.69 -21.21 -13.89
CA GLU A 118 -8.80 -21.80 -14.90
C GLU A 118 -7.33 -21.46 -14.62
N LYS A 119 -7.06 -20.26 -14.10
CA LYS A 119 -5.74 -19.84 -13.60
C LYS A 119 -5.91 -19.23 -12.22
N ASN A 120 -5.34 -19.89 -11.22
CA ASN A 120 -5.31 -19.41 -9.84
C ASN A 120 -3.99 -18.67 -9.59
N SER A 121 -4.05 -17.44 -9.08
CA SER A 121 -2.86 -16.70 -8.64
C SER A 121 -2.54 -17.03 -7.18
N PHE A 122 -1.50 -16.39 -6.65
CA PHE A 122 -1.10 -16.57 -5.25
C PHE A 122 -2.22 -16.18 -4.27
N GLU A 123 -3.05 -15.21 -4.65
CA GLU A 123 -4.21 -14.77 -3.88
C GLU A 123 -5.24 -15.90 -3.69
N GLN A 124 -5.61 -16.61 -4.76
CA GLN A 124 -6.51 -17.78 -4.66
C GLN A 124 -5.91 -18.87 -3.78
N PHE A 125 -4.60 -19.12 -3.90
CA PHE A 125 -3.92 -20.10 -3.06
C PHE A 125 -4.05 -19.73 -1.57
N LEU A 126 -3.83 -18.46 -1.21
CA LEU A 126 -4.01 -17.99 0.17
C LEU A 126 -5.45 -18.12 0.66
N ILE A 127 -6.44 -17.79 -0.18
CA ILE A 127 -7.87 -17.92 0.15
C ILE A 127 -8.22 -19.39 0.41
N ASN A 128 -7.82 -20.29 -0.48
CA ASN A 128 -8.10 -21.72 -0.36
C ASN A 128 -7.37 -22.36 0.82
N TYR A 129 -6.12 -21.95 1.07
CA TYR A 129 -5.36 -22.41 2.23
C TYR A 129 -6.02 -21.96 3.55
N ALA A 130 -6.50 -20.72 3.64
CA ALA A 130 -7.23 -20.25 4.81
C ALA A 130 -8.51 -21.07 5.06
N ASN A 131 -9.24 -21.40 3.98
CA ASN A 131 -10.40 -22.29 4.06
C ASN A 131 -10.04 -23.70 4.52
N GLU A 132 -8.96 -24.29 4.00
CA GLU A 132 -8.49 -25.61 4.40
C GLU A 132 -8.06 -25.65 5.87
N ALA A 133 -7.31 -24.64 6.32
CA ALA A 133 -6.90 -24.53 7.72
C ALA A 133 -8.10 -24.39 8.66
N LEU A 134 -9.12 -23.62 8.27
CA LEU A 134 -10.36 -23.47 9.03
C LEU A 134 -11.15 -24.78 9.08
N GLN A 135 -11.28 -25.50 7.95
CA GLN A 135 -11.90 -26.82 7.91
C GLN A 135 -11.20 -27.84 8.81
N GLY A 136 -9.87 -27.78 8.95
CA GLY A 136 -9.12 -28.64 9.86
C GLY A 136 -9.30 -28.35 11.35
N THR A 137 -9.95 -27.25 11.72
CA THR A 137 -10.28 -26.92 13.12
C THR A 137 -11.69 -27.36 13.54
N PHE A 138 -12.50 -27.83 12.59
CA PHE A 138 -13.81 -28.43 12.83
C PHE A 138 -13.72 -29.97 12.85
#